data_AF-A0A7Y2X8S0-F1
#
_entry.id   AF-A0A7Y2X8S0-F1
#
_cell.length_a   1.000
_cell.length_b   1.000
_cell.length_c   1.000
_cell.angle_alpha   90.00
_cell.angle_beta   90.00
_cell.angle_gamma   90.00
#
_symmetry.space_group_name_H-M   'P 1'
#
loop_
_entity.id
_entity.type
_entity.pdbx_description
1 polymer ?
#
loop_
_entity_poly.entity_id
_entity_poly.type
_entity_poly.pdbx_seq_one_letter_code
_entity_poly.pdbx_strand_id
1 'polypeptide(L)'
;LDFFDQYFVDQTMRIDYYHIGDANEEYITLDQVYKYGIWAGSRVRLFDELNLGRYCVNIYDAESNLLLYSKGFDSYFGEYKTSDNGLDGIQKTFHETILIPYPKNKIIFSFEKRDNLQELFEIYRMEIDPDDVMIIRDEIKDRQVKVYDSEMNGDPHTRVDIAVIGEGYTLDEKDKFEKDLRYFTKVFFSQAPYRLFAGNFNIYGIYKPSQDSGIDEPRAGLYKNTVLGCTFNTMGSERYILTENNKELSDLAAHAPCDAIYIMINHSRYGGGGIYNLYCTFTTDNQFKDYLFLHEFGHSFAGLADEYYTSDVQYTDFYPLGIEPLEPNITALVNPQDVKWKEYLSSGVDVPTPWKKAPYDSMDFKWQAERRQINNKIAELKKKKASIDVIRLAENEYAEKDRLHSIKVDEYLMKSRFFGKVGVFEGAGYVAKGMYRPMLDCIMFSKGDKPFCRVCQSHLVKVIEQYSE
;
A
#
# COMPACT_ATOMS: atom_id res chain seq x y z
N LEU A 1 -36.40 1.87 -5.50
CA LEU A 1 -35.09 2.03 -6.15
C LEU A 1 -34.08 1.54 -5.12
N ASP A 2 -33.06 0.82 -5.56
CA ASP A 2 -31.93 0.50 -4.70
C ASP A 2 -31.31 1.81 -4.18
N PHE A 3 -30.67 1.80 -3.00
CA PHE A 3 -30.12 3.01 -2.38
C PHE A 3 -29.13 3.69 -3.32
N PHE A 4 -28.28 2.91 -4.01
CA PHE A 4 -27.38 3.42 -5.04
C PHE A 4 -28.14 4.17 -6.14
N ASP A 5 -29.12 3.51 -6.77
CA ASP A 5 -29.91 4.09 -7.86
C ASP A 5 -30.75 5.30 -7.43
N GLN A 6 -30.97 5.50 -6.13
CA GLN A 6 -31.64 6.69 -5.63
C GLN A 6 -30.72 7.93 -5.71
N TYR A 7 -29.43 7.78 -5.39
CA TYR A 7 -28.52 8.91 -5.19
C TYR A 7 -27.39 9.03 -6.22
N PHE A 8 -27.05 7.94 -6.90
CA PHE A 8 -25.89 7.85 -7.78
C PHE A 8 -26.27 7.34 -9.18
N VAL A 9 -25.44 7.68 -10.17
CA VAL A 9 -25.40 7.03 -11.47
C VAL A 9 -24.16 6.16 -11.56
N ASP A 10 -24.19 5.13 -12.40
CA ASP A 10 -23.06 4.22 -12.64
C ASP A 10 -21.92 4.88 -13.42
N GLN A 11 -21.28 5.86 -12.80
CA GLN A 11 -20.13 6.58 -13.31
C GLN A 11 -19.24 6.95 -12.13
N THR A 12 -17.97 7.24 -12.36
CA THR A 12 -17.05 7.69 -11.31
C THR A 12 -16.97 9.21 -11.30
N MET A 13 -17.08 9.80 -10.11
CA MET A 13 -16.60 11.15 -9.84
C MET A 13 -15.21 11.04 -9.21
N ARG A 14 -14.22 11.64 -9.86
CA ARG A 14 -12.85 11.76 -9.34
C ARG A 14 -12.62 13.17 -8.85
N ILE A 15 -12.13 13.29 -7.63
CA ILE A 15 -11.84 14.55 -6.96
C ILE A 15 -10.34 14.59 -6.70
N ASP A 16 -9.65 15.44 -7.46
CA ASP A 16 -8.23 15.71 -7.28
C ASP A 16 -8.06 16.90 -6.35
N TYR A 17 -7.15 16.78 -5.39
CA TYR A 17 -6.90 17.79 -4.36
C TYR A 17 -5.42 17.87 -4.02
N TYR A 18 -5.05 18.96 -3.36
CA TYR A 18 -3.73 19.12 -2.76
C TYR A 18 -3.81 18.95 -1.24
N HIS A 19 -2.93 18.11 -0.71
CA HIS A 19 -2.67 17.96 0.73
C HIS A 19 -1.38 18.70 1.07
N ILE A 20 -1.49 19.74 1.89
CA ILE A 20 -0.41 20.71 2.14
C ILE A 20 -0.09 20.76 3.62
N GLY A 21 1.19 20.73 4.00
CA GLY A 21 1.59 20.97 5.38
C GLY A 21 2.86 20.26 5.80
N ASP A 22 2.97 20.00 7.11
CA ASP A 22 4.07 19.32 7.79
C ASP A 22 3.54 18.45 8.95
N ALA A 23 4.37 18.12 9.95
CA ALA A 23 3.93 17.34 11.12
C ALA A 23 2.85 18.02 11.98
N ASN A 24 2.82 19.35 12.04
CA ASN A 24 2.01 20.12 12.98
C ASN A 24 0.71 20.63 12.36
N GLU A 25 0.73 20.99 11.08
CA GLU A 25 -0.42 21.54 10.38
C GLU A 25 -0.65 20.88 9.03
N GLU A 26 -1.91 20.78 8.63
CA GLU A 26 -2.30 20.25 7.34
C GLU A 26 -3.56 20.93 6.80
N TYR A 27 -3.61 21.10 5.49
CA TYR A 27 -4.66 21.79 4.75
C TYR A 27 -4.99 21.03 3.48
N ILE A 28 -6.26 21.08 3.10
CA ILE A 28 -6.77 20.48 1.86
C ILE A 28 -7.27 21.61 0.96
N THR A 29 -6.93 21.55 -0.33
CA THR A 29 -7.50 22.44 -1.36
C THR A 29 -7.90 21.63 -2.59
N LEU A 30 -9.00 22.03 -3.25
CA LEU A 30 -9.43 21.38 -4.48
C LEU A 30 -8.47 21.73 -5.64
N ASP A 31 -8.14 20.73 -6.47
CA ASP A 31 -7.54 20.93 -7.78
C ASP A 31 -8.63 20.87 -8.87
N GLN A 32 -9.11 19.66 -9.20
CA GLN A 32 -10.04 19.42 -10.29
C GLN A 32 -11.04 18.29 -9.97
N VAL A 33 -12.21 18.34 -10.58
CA VAL A 33 -13.24 17.29 -10.49
C VAL A 33 -13.53 16.74 -11.87
N TYR A 34 -13.63 15.42 -11.98
CA TYR A 34 -13.83 14.70 -13.23
C TYR A 34 -15.03 13.79 -13.16
N LYS A 35 -15.61 13.55 -14.33
CA LYS A 35 -16.60 12.51 -14.59
C LYS A 35 -16.03 11.54 -15.62
N TYR A 36 -15.85 10.28 -15.27
CA TYR A 36 -15.41 9.28 -16.24
C TYR A 36 -15.90 7.87 -15.90
N GLY A 37 -15.83 6.99 -16.90
CA GLY A 37 -15.99 5.54 -16.74
C GLY A 37 -17.29 5.11 -16.08
N ILE A 38 -17.33 3.83 -15.73
CA ILE A 38 -18.30 3.28 -14.79
C ILE A 38 -17.78 3.46 -13.35
N TRP A 39 -18.64 3.30 -12.35
CA TRP A 39 -18.19 3.12 -10.97
C TRP A 39 -17.64 1.69 -10.83
N ALA A 40 -16.44 1.49 -10.28
CA ALA A 40 -15.88 0.14 -10.12
C ALA A 40 -16.36 -0.55 -8.84
N GLY A 41 -16.43 0.19 -7.73
CA GLY A 41 -16.73 -0.40 -6.43
C GLY A 41 -18.16 -0.95 -6.28
N SER A 42 -18.42 -1.55 -5.12
CA SER A 42 -19.73 -2.10 -4.78
C SER A 42 -20.83 -1.03 -4.83
N ARG A 43 -22.02 -1.45 -5.24
CA ARG A 43 -23.23 -0.61 -5.24
C ARG A 43 -24.07 -0.81 -3.98
N VAL A 44 -23.83 -1.88 -3.23
CA VAL A 44 -24.58 -2.17 -1.99
C VAL A 44 -23.78 -1.87 -0.73
N ARG A 45 -22.44 -1.92 -0.78
CA ARG A 45 -21.54 -1.62 0.35
C ARG A 45 -20.92 -0.23 0.22
N LEU A 46 -21.77 0.79 0.37
CA LEU A 46 -21.38 2.19 0.19
C LEU A 46 -20.72 2.83 1.41
N PHE A 47 -20.74 2.17 2.56
CA PHE A 47 -20.16 2.68 3.80
C PHE A 47 -18.94 1.86 4.19
N ASP A 48 -17.89 2.53 4.63
CA ASP A 48 -16.70 1.89 5.18
C ASP A 48 -17.00 1.30 6.57
N GLU A 49 -17.00 -0.02 6.66
CA GLU A 49 -17.17 -0.77 7.91
C GLU A 49 -15.83 -1.23 8.52
N LEU A 50 -14.71 -1.08 7.80
CA LEU A 50 -13.38 -1.45 8.27
C LEU A 50 -12.81 -0.41 9.23
N ASN A 51 -13.18 0.86 9.05
CA ASN A 51 -12.74 1.98 9.90
C ASN A 51 -11.20 2.05 10.02
N LEU A 52 -10.51 1.81 8.91
CA LEU A 52 -9.05 1.88 8.79
C LEU A 52 -8.58 3.21 8.18
N GLY A 53 -7.28 3.47 8.25
CA GLY A 53 -6.64 4.66 7.68
C GLY A 53 -6.70 5.89 8.59
N ARG A 54 -5.75 6.82 8.40
CA ARG A 54 -5.70 8.10 9.12
C ARG A 54 -6.80 9.07 8.68
N TYR A 55 -7.31 8.90 7.47
CA TYR A 55 -8.28 9.79 6.85
C TYR A 55 -9.53 9.04 6.44
N CYS A 56 -10.64 9.76 6.36
CA CYS A 56 -11.89 9.26 5.82
C CYS A 56 -12.55 10.35 5.00
N VAL A 57 -13.11 9.99 3.84
CA VAL A 57 -14.04 10.85 3.12
C VAL A 57 -15.46 10.41 3.40
N ASN A 58 -16.33 11.37 3.71
CA ASN A 58 -17.76 11.18 3.88
C ASN A 58 -18.51 12.03 2.86
N ILE A 59 -19.45 11.43 2.14
CA ILE A 59 -20.27 12.10 1.13
C ILE A 59 -21.69 12.20 1.67
N TYR A 60 -22.20 13.41 1.80
CA TYR A 60 -23.57 13.66 2.24
C TYR A 60 -24.41 14.24 1.12
N ASP A 61 -25.70 13.93 1.08
CA ASP A 61 -26.67 14.69 0.30
C ASP A 61 -26.73 16.13 0.83
N ALA A 62 -26.59 17.13 -0.04
CA ALA A 62 -26.50 18.52 0.40
C ALA A 62 -27.84 19.10 0.92
N GLU A 63 -28.99 18.55 0.49
CA GLU A 63 -30.30 19.03 0.92
C GLU A 63 -30.71 18.39 2.25
N SER A 64 -30.58 17.07 2.36
CA SER A 64 -31.05 16.31 3.52
C SER A 64 -29.98 16.03 4.56
N ASN A 65 -28.70 16.28 4.26
CA ASN A 65 -27.54 15.94 5.09
C ASN A 65 -27.45 14.43 5.42
N LEU A 66 -27.98 13.58 4.54
CA LEU A 66 -27.93 12.11 4.67
C LEU A 66 -26.57 11.62 4.21
N LEU A 67 -25.90 10.76 4.99
CA LEU A 67 -24.67 10.09 4.55
C LEU A 67 -24.98 9.12 3.41
N LEU A 68 -24.27 9.26 2.30
CA LEU A 68 -24.47 8.50 1.06
C LEU A 68 -23.33 7.52 0.77
N TYR A 69 -22.10 7.88 1.14
CA TYR A 69 -20.90 7.09 0.89
C TYR A 69 -19.79 7.42 1.89
N SER A 70 -18.96 6.45 2.26
CA SER A 70 -17.73 6.69 3.01
C SER A 70 -16.58 5.77 2.61
N LYS A 71 -15.35 6.27 2.70
CA LYS A 71 -14.12 5.50 2.45
C LYS A 71 -12.96 6.01 3.29
N GLY A 72 -12.41 5.13 4.13
CA GLY A 72 -11.18 5.33 4.89
C GLY A 72 -9.95 5.03 4.04
N PHE A 73 -8.86 5.76 4.27
CA PHE A 73 -7.62 5.64 3.51
C PHE A 73 -6.43 6.24 4.28
N ASP A 74 -5.24 5.92 3.81
CA ASP A 74 -4.02 6.66 4.12
C ASP A 74 -3.54 7.41 2.87
N SER A 75 -2.69 8.41 3.09
CA SER A 75 -2.23 9.29 2.02
C SER A 75 -0.71 9.43 2.02
N TYR A 76 -0.16 9.89 0.90
CA TYR A 76 1.28 10.15 0.81
C TYR A 76 1.67 11.22 1.83
N PHE A 77 0.86 12.27 1.95
CA PHE A 77 1.05 13.28 2.98
C PHE A 77 1.00 12.69 4.39
N GLY A 78 0.04 11.79 4.65
CA GLY A 78 -0.14 11.12 5.94
C GLY A 78 1.10 10.37 6.43
N GLU A 79 1.89 9.83 5.51
CA GLU A 79 3.21 9.29 5.83
C GLU A 79 4.28 10.38 5.90
N TYR A 80 4.31 11.32 4.93
CA TYR A 80 5.30 12.40 4.87
C TYR A 80 5.39 13.19 6.17
N LYS A 81 4.23 13.51 6.78
CA LYS A 81 4.17 14.29 8.02
C LYS A 81 4.87 13.59 9.20
N THR A 82 5.09 12.28 9.12
CA THR A 82 5.81 11.48 10.12
C THR A 82 7.29 11.26 9.79
N SER A 83 7.76 11.75 8.65
CA SER A 83 9.18 11.71 8.24
C SER A 83 9.99 12.82 8.92
N ASP A 84 11.33 12.68 8.95
CA ASP A 84 12.26 13.69 9.49
C ASP A 84 11.95 15.10 8.94
N ASN A 85 11.75 15.26 7.63
CA ASN A 85 11.44 16.56 7.03
C ASN A 85 10.11 17.14 7.52
N GLY A 86 9.08 16.29 7.66
CA GLY A 86 7.78 16.70 8.18
C GLY A 86 7.89 17.15 9.64
N LEU A 87 8.63 16.39 10.45
CA LEU A 87 8.89 16.69 11.87
C LEU A 87 9.75 17.95 12.06
N ASP A 88 10.67 18.23 11.14
CA ASP A 88 11.48 19.45 11.09
C ASP A 88 10.68 20.69 10.62
N GLY A 89 9.38 20.54 10.34
CA GLY A 89 8.50 21.64 9.93
C GLY A 89 8.68 22.07 8.47
N ILE A 90 9.24 21.19 7.61
CA ILE A 90 9.33 21.48 6.18
C ILE A 90 7.96 21.23 5.56
N GLN A 91 7.30 22.31 5.14
CA GLN A 91 6.04 22.20 4.43
C GLN A 91 6.22 21.67 3.01
N LYS A 92 5.33 20.75 2.62
CA LYS A 92 5.22 20.24 1.25
C LYS A 92 3.77 20.20 0.80
N THR A 93 3.59 20.05 -0.50
CA THR A 93 2.31 19.88 -1.17
C THR A 93 2.32 18.58 -1.95
N PHE A 94 1.29 17.76 -1.77
CA PHE A 94 1.08 16.52 -2.51
C PHE A 94 -0.22 16.61 -3.27
N HIS A 95 -0.22 16.22 -4.55
CA HIS A 95 -1.45 16.03 -5.31
C HIS A 95 -1.97 14.62 -5.02
N GLU A 96 -3.25 14.51 -4.69
CA GLU A 96 -3.90 13.26 -4.28
C GLU A 96 -5.30 13.16 -4.92
N THR A 97 -5.90 11.97 -4.89
CA THR A 97 -7.16 11.67 -5.59
C THR A 97 -8.09 10.84 -4.73
N ILE A 98 -9.38 11.18 -4.75
CA ILE A 98 -10.47 10.36 -4.24
C ILE A 98 -11.43 10.00 -5.37
N LEU A 99 -11.89 8.75 -5.38
CA LEU A 99 -12.94 8.25 -6.27
C LEU A 99 -14.22 8.00 -5.48
N ILE A 100 -15.35 8.49 -5.98
CA ILE A 100 -16.69 8.23 -5.43
C ILE A 100 -17.68 7.86 -6.56
N PRO A 101 -18.80 7.17 -6.26
CA PRO A 101 -19.88 7.04 -7.21
C PRO A 101 -20.42 8.42 -7.61
N TYR A 102 -20.73 8.63 -8.88
CA TYR A 102 -21.15 9.94 -9.38
C TYR A 102 -22.56 10.31 -8.87
N PRO A 103 -22.72 11.40 -8.10
CA PRO A 103 -23.99 11.74 -7.49
C PRO A 103 -24.98 12.36 -8.50
N LYS A 104 -26.27 12.19 -8.24
CA LYS A 104 -27.37 12.79 -9.01
C LYS A 104 -27.69 14.22 -8.59
N ASN A 105 -27.49 14.53 -7.32
CA ASN A 105 -27.77 15.83 -6.72
C ASN A 105 -26.50 16.40 -6.10
N LYS A 106 -26.56 17.66 -5.70
CA LYS A 106 -25.50 18.32 -4.93
C LYS A 106 -25.13 17.50 -3.71
N ILE A 107 -23.82 17.37 -3.47
CA ILE A 107 -23.28 16.67 -2.31
C ILE A 107 -22.45 17.61 -1.45
N ILE A 108 -22.29 17.25 -0.18
CA ILE A 108 -21.20 17.74 0.65
C ILE A 108 -20.10 16.69 0.70
N PHE A 109 -18.93 17.04 0.19
CA PHE A 109 -17.68 16.33 0.36
C PHE A 109 -17.05 16.75 1.69
N SER A 110 -16.99 15.84 2.66
CA SER A 110 -16.30 16.02 3.94
C SER A 110 -15.04 15.17 3.96
N PHE A 111 -13.92 15.80 4.32
CA PHE A 111 -12.63 15.15 4.52
C PHE A 111 -12.32 15.21 6.01
N GLU A 112 -12.22 14.04 6.62
CA GLU A 112 -11.99 13.85 8.04
C GLU A 112 -10.62 13.24 8.29
N LYS A 113 -10.03 13.61 9.41
CA LYS A 113 -8.80 12.99 9.91
C LYS A 113 -9.01 12.46 11.31
N ARG A 114 -8.21 11.48 11.68
CA ARG A 114 -8.21 10.95 13.04
C ARG A 114 -7.33 11.78 13.97
N ASP A 115 -7.83 11.96 15.18
CA ASP A 115 -7.04 12.50 16.28
C ASP A 115 -6.23 11.39 17.00
N ASN A 116 -5.57 11.75 18.10
CA ASN A 116 -4.80 10.82 18.92
C ASN A 116 -5.67 9.79 19.67
N LEU A 117 -6.99 9.98 19.72
CA LEU A 117 -7.96 9.02 20.24
C LEU A 117 -8.55 8.15 19.12
N GLN A 118 -8.05 8.30 17.88
CA GLN A 118 -8.57 7.69 16.66
C GLN A 118 -10.00 8.07 16.29
N GLU A 119 -10.52 9.14 16.89
CA GLU A 119 -11.81 9.70 16.54
C GLU A 119 -11.66 10.57 15.30
N LEU A 120 -12.57 10.38 14.34
CA LEU A 120 -12.60 11.18 13.11
C LEU A 120 -13.18 12.56 13.40
N PHE A 121 -12.55 13.59 12.84
CA PHE A 121 -13.06 14.95 12.83
C PHE A 121 -12.79 15.63 11.49
N GLU A 122 -13.72 16.48 11.09
CA GLU A 122 -13.66 17.19 9.81
C GLU A 122 -12.56 18.25 9.79
N ILE A 123 -11.75 18.22 8.73
CA ILE A 123 -10.71 19.24 8.46
C ILE A 123 -10.97 20.02 7.17
N TYR A 124 -11.83 19.50 6.29
CA TYR A 124 -12.21 20.18 5.06
C TYR A 124 -13.63 19.77 4.64
N ARG A 125 -14.37 20.75 4.13
CA ARG A 125 -15.75 20.58 3.66
C ARG A 125 -15.97 21.40 2.41
N MET A 126 -16.63 20.80 1.43
CA MET A 126 -16.98 21.48 0.18
C MET A 126 -18.32 20.96 -0.37
N GLU A 127 -19.15 21.86 -0.89
CA GLU A 127 -20.30 21.48 -1.70
C GLU A 127 -19.84 21.23 -3.15
N ILE A 128 -20.23 20.11 -3.74
CA ILE A 128 -19.98 19.80 -5.16
C ILE A 128 -21.34 19.67 -5.86
N ASP A 129 -21.54 20.47 -6.89
CA ASP A 129 -22.69 20.35 -7.79
C ASP A 129 -22.31 19.43 -8.97
N PRO A 130 -22.93 18.24 -9.12
CA PRO A 130 -22.62 17.32 -10.22
C PRO A 130 -22.92 17.90 -11.62
N ASP A 131 -23.72 18.97 -11.70
CA ASP A 131 -24.04 19.68 -12.93
C ASP A 131 -23.11 20.88 -13.20
N ASP A 132 -22.10 21.13 -12.36
CA ASP A 132 -21.15 22.22 -12.56
C ASP A 132 -20.44 22.07 -13.92
N VAL A 133 -20.40 23.18 -14.68
CA VAL A 133 -19.78 23.27 -16.01
C VAL A 133 -18.26 23.09 -15.96
N MET A 134 -17.64 23.28 -14.80
CA MET A 134 -16.19 23.10 -14.59
C MET A 134 -15.80 21.65 -14.34
N ILE A 135 -16.75 20.73 -14.09
CA ILE A 135 -16.44 19.29 -14.02
C ILE A 135 -15.96 18.82 -15.39
N ILE A 136 -14.75 18.25 -15.41
CA ILE A 136 -14.12 17.75 -16.63
C ILE A 136 -14.83 16.46 -17.05
N ARG A 137 -15.37 16.47 -18.27
CA ARG A 137 -16.13 15.35 -18.87
C ARG A 137 -15.45 14.79 -20.12
N ASP A 138 -14.23 15.25 -20.40
CA ASP A 138 -13.42 14.73 -21.49
C ASP A 138 -13.13 13.24 -21.26
N GLU A 139 -13.20 12.45 -22.31
CA GLU A 139 -12.80 11.05 -22.23
C GLU A 139 -11.30 10.98 -21.92
N ILE A 140 -10.94 10.28 -20.84
CA ILE A 140 -9.54 9.98 -20.52
C ILE A 140 -9.04 8.97 -21.56
N LYS A 141 -8.41 9.48 -22.61
CA LYS A 141 -7.89 8.69 -23.73
C LYS A 141 -6.43 9.05 -23.98
N ASP A 142 -5.54 8.09 -23.77
CA ASP A 142 -4.16 8.15 -24.26
C ASP A 142 -3.91 7.03 -25.27
N ARG A 143 -3.60 7.40 -26.51
CA ARG A 143 -3.35 6.46 -27.61
C ARG A 143 -2.10 5.60 -27.40
N GLN A 144 -1.23 5.97 -26.47
CA GLN A 144 -0.04 5.20 -26.11
C GLN A 144 -0.35 4.13 -25.05
N VAL A 145 -1.47 4.25 -24.34
CA VAL A 145 -1.88 3.31 -23.32
C VAL A 145 -2.46 2.06 -23.97
N LYS A 146 -2.03 0.90 -23.48
CA LYS A 146 -2.59 -0.41 -23.82
C LYS A 146 -3.07 -1.08 -22.55
N VAL A 147 -4.33 -1.54 -22.57
CA VAL A 147 -4.95 -2.30 -21.49
C VAL A 147 -4.94 -3.79 -21.85
N TYR A 148 -4.62 -4.65 -20.89
CA TYR A 148 -4.61 -6.10 -21.01
C TYR A 148 -5.51 -6.71 -19.95
N ASP A 149 -6.41 -7.59 -20.37
CA ASP A 149 -7.21 -8.39 -19.45
C ASP A 149 -6.36 -9.57 -18.97
N SER A 150 -5.77 -9.47 -17.78
CA SER A 150 -4.91 -10.52 -17.23
C SER A 150 -5.72 -11.63 -16.58
N GLU A 151 -6.78 -11.25 -15.86
CA GLU A 151 -7.74 -12.16 -15.22
C GLU A 151 -9.12 -11.49 -15.19
N MET A 152 -10.18 -12.12 -15.71
CA MET A 152 -11.53 -11.56 -15.74
C MET A 152 -12.56 -12.57 -15.24
N ASN A 153 -13.15 -12.29 -14.08
CA ASN A 153 -14.06 -13.20 -13.38
C ASN A 153 -15.49 -12.66 -13.20
N GLY A 154 -15.79 -11.45 -13.68
CA GLY A 154 -17.17 -10.97 -13.70
C GLY A 154 -17.32 -9.47 -13.83
N ASP A 155 -18.53 -9.03 -13.52
CA ASP A 155 -18.92 -7.63 -13.52
C ASP A 155 -18.15 -6.85 -12.43
N PRO A 156 -17.53 -5.70 -12.76
CA PRO A 156 -16.79 -4.88 -11.80
C PRO A 156 -17.52 -4.57 -10.50
N HIS A 157 -18.85 -4.33 -10.55
CA HIS A 157 -19.62 -4.02 -9.33
C HIS A 157 -19.66 -5.14 -8.29
N THR A 158 -19.23 -6.34 -8.67
CA THR A 158 -19.23 -7.55 -7.82
C THR A 158 -17.85 -8.17 -7.68
N ARG A 159 -16.80 -7.50 -8.12
CA ARG A 159 -15.41 -7.98 -8.09
C ARG A 159 -14.53 -6.91 -7.45
N VAL A 160 -13.34 -7.32 -7.04
CA VAL A 160 -12.24 -6.40 -6.76
C VAL A 160 -11.52 -6.17 -8.09
N ASP A 161 -11.58 -4.96 -8.61
CA ASP A 161 -10.89 -4.58 -9.86
C ASP A 161 -9.50 -4.02 -9.56
N ILE A 162 -8.46 -4.74 -9.96
CA ILE A 162 -7.06 -4.38 -9.73
C ILE A 162 -6.43 -3.84 -11.02
N ALA A 163 -5.94 -2.61 -10.97
CA ALA A 163 -5.12 -2.02 -12.03
C ALA A 163 -3.62 -2.24 -11.75
N VAL A 164 -2.93 -2.98 -12.62
CA VAL A 164 -1.48 -3.20 -12.58
C VAL A 164 -0.80 -2.32 -13.62
N ILE A 165 -0.28 -1.18 -13.20
CA ILE A 165 0.32 -0.16 -14.06
C ILE A 165 1.82 -0.42 -14.19
N GLY A 166 2.32 -0.53 -15.42
CA GLY A 166 3.74 -0.74 -15.71
C GLY A 166 4.55 0.55 -15.59
N GLU A 167 5.64 0.51 -14.82
CA GLU A 167 6.58 1.61 -14.64
C GLU A 167 8.01 1.20 -15.03
N GLY A 168 8.71 2.07 -15.75
CA GLY A 168 10.09 1.81 -16.21
C GLY A 168 10.22 0.75 -17.30
N TYR A 169 9.12 0.38 -17.97
CA TYR A 169 9.14 -0.49 -19.15
C TYR A 169 9.15 0.36 -20.42
N THR A 170 10.19 0.24 -21.24
CA THR A 170 10.29 0.92 -22.53
C THR A 170 9.42 0.25 -23.60
N LEU A 171 9.32 0.88 -24.78
CA LEU A 171 8.62 0.32 -25.95
C LEU A 171 9.14 -1.07 -26.33
N ASP A 172 10.46 -1.28 -26.28
CA ASP A 172 11.11 -2.55 -26.61
C ASP A 172 10.95 -3.62 -25.51
N GLU A 173 10.52 -3.22 -24.31
CA GLU A 173 10.29 -4.09 -23.16
C GLU A 173 8.80 -4.45 -22.98
N LYS A 174 7.94 -4.14 -23.96
CA LYS A 174 6.52 -4.50 -23.95
C LYS A 174 6.30 -5.99 -23.65
N ASP A 175 7.08 -6.88 -24.28
CA ASP A 175 6.96 -8.32 -24.07
C ASP A 175 7.39 -8.74 -22.65
N LYS A 176 8.32 -7.99 -22.04
CA LYS A 176 8.71 -8.17 -20.63
C LYS A 176 7.55 -7.78 -19.72
N PHE A 177 6.93 -6.62 -19.93
CA PHE A 177 5.76 -6.19 -19.17
C PHE A 177 4.66 -7.26 -19.19
N GLU A 178 4.29 -7.76 -20.36
CA GLU A 178 3.24 -8.79 -20.47
C GLU A 178 3.63 -10.10 -19.77
N LYS A 179 4.92 -10.47 -19.81
CA LYS A 179 5.43 -11.66 -19.12
C LYS A 179 5.39 -11.48 -17.60
N ASP A 180 5.79 -10.32 -17.10
CA ASP A 180 5.77 -9.99 -15.69
C ASP A 180 4.33 -9.94 -15.18
N LEU A 181 3.42 -9.28 -15.91
CA LEU A 181 1.98 -9.25 -15.60
C LEU A 181 1.41 -10.67 -15.43
N ARG A 182 1.60 -11.55 -16.43
CA ARG A 182 1.13 -12.95 -16.35
C ARG A 182 1.78 -13.73 -15.20
N TYR A 183 3.03 -13.41 -14.86
CA TYR A 183 3.72 -14.06 -13.76
C TYR A 183 3.12 -13.63 -12.42
N PHE A 184 2.98 -12.33 -12.17
CA PHE A 184 2.46 -11.82 -10.90
C PHE A 184 0.96 -12.08 -10.71
N THR A 185 0.16 -12.13 -11.79
CA THR A 185 -1.21 -12.67 -11.71
C THR A 185 -1.25 -14.11 -11.18
N LYS A 186 -0.30 -14.97 -11.60
CA LYS A 186 -0.20 -16.34 -11.05
C LYS A 186 0.27 -16.35 -9.59
N VAL A 187 1.21 -15.47 -9.24
CA VAL A 187 1.67 -15.34 -7.85
C VAL A 187 0.52 -14.90 -6.95
N PHE A 188 -0.28 -13.92 -7.38
CA PHE A 188 -1.46 -13.42 -6.65
C PHE A 188 -2.39 -14.57 -6.23
N PHE A 189 -2.82 -15.39 -7.19
CA PHE A 189 -3.72 -16.52 -6.94
C PHE A 189 -3.03 -17.78 -6.40
N SER A 190 -1.73 -17.73 -6.10
CA SER A 190 -1.04 -18.81 -5.38
C SER A 190 -1.22 -18.69 -3.86
N GLN A 191 -1.42 -17.46 -3.36
CA GLN A 191 -1.45 -17.14 -1.95
C GLN A 191 -2.89 -17.14 -1.39
N ALA A 192 -3.10 -17.71 -0.20
CA ALA A 192 -4.37 -17.55 0.52
C ALA A 192 -4.41 -16.19 1.25
N PRO A 193 -5.58 -15.51 1.30
CA PRO A 193 -6.88 -15.99 0.86
C PRO A 193 -7.19 -15.79 -0.63
N TYR A 194 -6.40 -15.01 -1.38
CA TYR A 194 -6.67 -14.70 -2.80
C TYR A 194 -6.95 -15.94 -3.67
N ARG A 195 -6.20 -17.04 -3.46
CA ARG A 195 -6.44 -18.32 -4.13
C ARG A 195 -7.85 -18.89 -3.92
N LEU A 196 -8.40 -18.74 -2.70
CA LEU A 196 -9.72 -19.26 -2.34
C LEU A 196 -10.85 -18.37 -2.88
N PHE A 197 -10.57 -17.08 -3.06
CA PHE A 197 -11.49 -16.07 -3.56
C PHE A 197 -11.12 -15.62 -4.98
N ALA A 198 -10.47 -16.48 -5.77
CA ALA A 198 -9.92 -16.07 -7.07
C ALA A 198 -11.01 -15.50 -8.00
N GLY A 199 -12.21 -16.10 -7.97
CA GLY A 199 -13.37 -15.65 -8.74
C GLY A 199 -13.92 -14.28 -8.34
N ASN A 200 -13.40 -13.66 -7.28
CA ASN A 200 -13.82 -12.34 -6.78
C ASN A 200 -12.94 -11.22 -7.34
N PHE A 201 -12.00 -11.49 -8.25
CA PHE A 201 -11.05 -10.49 -8.75
C PHE A 201 -11.09 -10.36 -10.27
N ASN A 202 -10.98 -9.12 -10.74
CA ASN A 202 -10.55 -8.78 -12.09
C ASN A 202 -9.17 -8.12 -12.01
N ILE A 203 -8.26 -8.43 -12.95
CA ILE A 203 -6.91 -7.85 -12.99
C ILE A 203 -6.62 -7.32 -14.40
N TYR A 204 -6.44 -6.01 -14.48
CA TYR A 204 -6.12 -5.28 -15.71
C TYR A 204 -4.64 -4.87 -15.70
N GLY A 205 -3.90 -5.20 -16.74
CA GLY A 205 -2.58 -4.64 -16.97
C GLY A 205 -2.68 -3.34 -17.76
N ILE A 206 -2.06 -2.27 -17.29
CA ILE A 206 -2.04 -0.96 -17.96
C ILE A 206 -0.61 -0.62 -18.31
N TYR A 207 -0.33 -0.55 -19.62
CA TYR A 207 0.99 -0.29 -20.15
C TYR A 207 1.03 1.03 -20.91
N LYS A 208 1.93 1.91 -20.49
CA LYS A 208 2.39 3.07 -21.25
C LYS A 208 3.92 2.99 -21.32
N PRO A 209 4.54 3.09 -22.50
CA PRO A 209 5.99 2.98 -22.62
C PRO A 209 6.69 4.16 -21.91
N SER A 210 7.63 3.84 -21.02
CA SER A 210 8.61 4.79 -20.47
C SER A 210 9.68 5.12 -21.51
N GLN A 211 10.31 6.30 -21.40
CA GLN A 211 11.44 6.63 -22.27
C GLN A 211 12.69 5.86 -21.86
N ASP A 212 12.90 5.72 -20.55
CA ASP A 212 14.02 4.97 -19.99
C ASP A 212 13.56 3.66 -19.32
N SER A 213 14.44 2.65 -19.35
CA SER A 213 14.30 1.41 -18.58
C SER A 213 14.81 1.60 -17.15
N GLY A 214 14.10 1.03 -16.18
CA GLY A 214 14.36 1.20 -14.76
C GLY A 214 13.66 2.42 -14.17
N ILE A 215 14.09 2.86 -12.98
CA ILE A 215 13.58 4.05 -12.28
C ILE A 215 14.75 4.82 -11.64
N ASP A 216 14.45 5.91 -10.95
CA ASP A 216 15.44 6.74 -10.26
C ASP A 216 16.12 6.02 -9.10
N GLU A 217 17.46 6.10 -9.04
CA GLU A 217 18.27 5.73 -7.87
C GLU A 217 19.08 6.95 -7.40
N PRO A 218 18.50 7.88 -6.62
CA PRO A 218 19.14 9.15 -6.27
C PRO A 218 20.49 8.99 -5.57
N ARG A 219 20.62 8.00 -4.66
CA ARG A 219 21.91 7.72 -3.97
C ARG A 219 23.02 7.24 -4.90
N ALA A 220 22.65 6.65 -6.04
CA ALA A 220 23.58 6.26 -7.10
C ALA A 220 23.79 7.37 -8.14
N GLY A 221 23.06 8.49 -8.05
CA GLY A 221 23.08 9.58 -9.02
C GLY A 221 22.48 9.18 -10.38
N LEU A 222 21.55 8.22 -10.39
CA LEU A 222 20.86 7.74 -11.59
C LEU A 222 19.44 8.31 -11.61
N TYR A 223 19.10 9.00 -12.68
CA TYR A 223 17.80 9.62 -12.90
C TYR A 223 17.30 9.23 -14.29
N LYS A 224 16.02 8.88 -14.39
CA LYS A 224 15.36 8.21 -15.52
C LYS A 224 14.07 8.95 -15.87
N ASN A 225 13.77 9.04 -17.16
CA ASN A 225 12.52 9.61 -17.66
C ASN A 225 11.50 8.48 -17.83
N THR A 226 10.72 8.24 -16.79
CA THR A 226 9.70 7.18 -16.76
C THR A 226 8.30 7.78 -16.69
N VAL A 227 7.29 6.94 -16.94
CA VAL A 227 5.89 7.39 -17.02
C VAL A 227 5.43 7.94 -15.67
N LEU A 228 5.69 7.22 -14.59
CA LEU A 228 5.25 7.60 -13.26
C LEU A 228 6.34 8.28 -12.44
N GLY A 229 7.59 8.33 -12.91
CA GLY A 229 8.68 8.97 -12.17
C GLY A 229 8.88 8.36 -10.77
N CYS A 230 8.69 7.05 -10.63
CA CYS A 230 8.94 6.39 -9.36
C CYS A 230 10.41 6.56 -8.95
N THR A 231 10.66 6.65 -7.65
CA THR A 231 12.01 6.88 -7.14
C THR A 231 12.29 6.03 -5.91
N PHE A 232 13.47 5.41 -5.85
CA PHE A 232 13.99 4.92 -4.57
C PHE A 232 14.26 6.10 -3.65
N ASN A 233 14.47 5.84 -2.35
CA ASN A 233 14.81 6.89 -1.38
C ASN A 233 13.65 7.81 -0.99
N THR A 234 12.40 7.41 -1.24
CA THR A 234 11.24 8.15 -0.75
C THR A 234 11.28 8.29 0.77
N MET A 235 11.05 9.52 1.25
CA MET A 235 11.13 9.90 2.67
C MET A 235 12.45 9.41 3.30
N GLY A 236 13.53 9.46 2.51
CA GLY A 236 14.89 9.05 2.87
C GLY A 236 15.11 7.54 3.10
N SER A 237 14.07 6.71 3.13
CA SER A 237 14.19 5.26 3.29
C SER A 237 14.77 4.62 2.03
N GLU A 238 15.87 3.87 2.18
CA GLU A 238 16.67 3.43 1.03
C GLU A 238 15.90 2.63 -0.03
N ARG A 239 14.97 1.78 0.43
CA ARG A 239 14.27 0.79 -0.38
C ARG A 239 12.80 1.14 -0.58
N TYR A 240 12.36 2.26 -0.02
CA TYR A 240 10.99 2.73 -0.19
C TYR A 240 10.85 3.40 -1.54
N ILE A 241 9.88 2.95 -2.31
CA ILE A 241 9.62 3.43 -3.66
C ILE A 241 8.18 3.91 -3.73
N LEU A 242 7.99 5.18 -4.03
CA LEU A 242 6.68 5.76 -4.32
C LEU A 242 6.79 6.68 -5.55
N THR A 243 5.66 7.25 -5.97
CA THR A 243 5.56 8.33 -6.94
C THR A 243 4.75 9.51 -6.38
N GLU A 244 5.20 10.73 -6.67
CA GLU A 244 4.43 11.95 -6.41
C GLU A 244 3.58 12.36 -7.64
N ASN A 245 3.69 11.65 -8.77
CA ASN A 245 2.96 11.93 -10.02
C ASN A 245 1.53 11.33 -10.00
N ASN A 246 0.76 11.67 -8.96
CA ASN A 246 -0.57 11.12 -8.73
C ASN A 246 -1.55 11.39 -9.88
N LYS A 247 -1.48 12.56 -10.52
CA LYS A 247 -2.36 12.89 -11.65
C LYS A 247 -2.19 11.91 -12.81
N GLU A 248 -0.94 11.66 -13.22
CA GLU A 248 -0.63 10.70 -14.28
C GLU A 248 -1.03 9.28 -13.87
N LEU A 249 -0.77 8.89 -12.61
CA LEU A 249 -1.19 7.60 -12.07
C LEU A 249 -2.70 7.40 -12.19
N SER A 250 -3.48 8.40 -11.78
CA SER A 250 -4.93 8.36 -11.80
C SER A 250 -5.50 8.43 -13.22
N ASP A 251 -4.86 9.18 -14.13
CA ASP A 251 -5.22 9.23 -15.55
C ASP A 251 -4.96 7.86 -16.22
N LEU A 252 -3.89 7.14 -15.84
CA LEU A 252 -3.64 5.78 -16.29
C LEU A 252 -4.64 4.78 -15.72
N ALA A 253 -4.88 4.81 -14.41
CA ALA A 253 -5.81 3.90 -13.74
C ALA A 253 -7.23 4.00 -14.32
N ALA A 254 -7.66 5.20 -14.72
CA ALA A 254 -8.97 5.45 -15.31
C ALA A 254 -9.24 4.74 -16.67
N HIS A 255 -8.24 4.09 -17.27
CA HIS A 255 -8.42 3.26 -18.47
C HIS A 255 -9.09 1.91 -18.19
N ALA A 256 -9.29 1.54 -16.92
CA ALA A 256 -10.02 0.35 -16.49
C ALA A 256 -10.86 0.65 -15.24
N PRO A 257 -11.88 -0.17 -14.91
CA PRO A 257 -12.44 -0.21 -13.55
C PRO A 257 -11.32 -0.47 -12.54
N CYS A 258 -11.34 0.22 -11.40
CA CYS A 258 -10.23 0.21 -10.46
C CYS A 258 -10.68 0.48 -9.02
N ASP A 259 -10.51 -0.53 -8.17
CA ASP A 259 -10.61 -0.42 -6.71
C ASP A 259 -9.24 -0.33 -6.02
N ALA A 260 -8.22 -0.97 -6.61
CA ALA A 260 -6.87 -1.05 -6.07
C ALA A 260 -5.80 -0.96 -7.17
N ILE A 261 -4.67 -0.33 -6.84
CA ILE A 261 -3.58 -0.06 -7.79
C ILE A 261 -2.29 -0.75 -7.35
N TYR A 262 -1.71 -1.49 -8.29
CA TYR A 262 -0.30 -1.88 -8.28
C TYR A 262 0.50 -1.05 -9.28
N ILE A 263 1.68 -0.60 -8.87
CA ILE A 263 2.71 -0.08 -9.76
C ILE A 263 3.80 -1.15 -9.88
N MET A 264 3.83 -1.84 -11.01
CA MET A 264 4.78 -2.90 -11.32
C MET A 264 6.03 -2.28 -11.94
N ILE A 265 7.17 -2.37 -11.24
CA ILE A 265 8.39 -1.62 -11.59
C ILE A 265 9.44 -2.54 -12.20
N ASN A 266 9.87 -2.21 -13.43
CA ASN A 266 10.93 -2.90 -14.15
C ASN A 266 12.31 -2.63 -13.52
N HIS A 267 12.65 -3.33 -12.42
CA HIS A 267 13.91 -3.12 -11.73
C HIS A 267 14.35 -4.36 -10.95
N SER A 268 15.68 -4.54 -10.81
CA SER A 268 16.29 -5.70 -10.13
C SER A 268 16.70 -5.46 -8.68
N ARG A 269 16.91 -4.20 -8.29
CA ARG A 269 17.14 -3.83 -6.89
C ARG A 269 15.86 -3.99 -6.09
N TYR A 270 15.94 -4.65 -4.94
CA TYR A 270 14.84 -4.78 -4.00
C TYR A 270 14.37 -3.40 -3.51
N GLY A 271 13.06 -3.16 -3.65
CA GLY A 271 12.34 -2.04 -3.06
C GLY A 271 10.88 -2.04 -3.52
N GLY A 272 10.04 -1.41 -2.72
CA GLY A 272 8.58 -1.37 -2.86
C GLY A 272 7.99 -0.39 -1.84
N GLY A 273 6.67 -0.37 -1.75
CA GLY A 273 5.93 0.40 -0.76
C GLY A 273 4.43 0.21 -0.93
N GLY A 274 3.63 0.49 0.11
CA GLY A 274 2.19 0.36 0.03
C GLY A 274 1.48 1.26 1.03
N ILE A 275 0.54 2.06 0.54
CA ILE A 275 -0.27 2.98 1.36
C ILE A 275 -1.74 2.59 1.20
N TYR A 276 -2.44 2.42 2.32
CA TYR A 276 -3.82 1.92 2.37
C TYR A 276 -4.76 2.77 1.51
N ASN A 277 -5.48 2.12 0.60
CA ASN A 277 -6.40 2.71 -0.38
C ASN A 277 -5.81 3.80 -1.30
N LEU A 278 -4.47 3.84 -1.43
CA LEU A 278 -3.78 4.70 -2.41
C LEU A 278 -3.19 3.86 -3.56
N TYR A 279 -2.05 3.19 -3.33
CA TYR A 279 -1.44 2.22 -4.24
C TYR A 279 -0.33 1.45 -3.52
N CYS A 280 0.17 0.39 -4.17
CA CYS A 280 1.46 -0.20 -3.82
C CYS A 280 2.42 -0.27 -5.00
N THR A 281 3.71 -0.37 -4.71
CA THR A 281 4.80 -0.50 -5.68
C THR A 281 5.64 -1.73 -5.36
N PHE A 282 6.19 -2.37 -6.39
CA PHE A 282 7.13 -3.47 -6.20
C PHE A 282 8.03 -3.63 -7.42
N THR A 283 9.25 -4.11 -7.19
CA THR A 283 10.25 -4.36 -8.24
C THR A 283 10.21 -5.81 -8.73
N THR A 284 10.29 -6.03 -10.04
CA THR A 284 9.99 -7.34 -10.64
C THR A 284 11.14 -8.33 -10.73
N ASP A 285 12.39 -7.88 -10.65
CA ASP A 285 13.55 -8.71 -11.05
C ASP A 285 14.47 -9.07 -9.87
N ASN A 286 13.97 -8.97 -8.64
CA ASN A 286 14.70 -9.29 -7.42
C ASN A 286 14.32 -10.68 -6.86
N GLN A 287 15.18 -11.25 -5.99
CA GLN A 287 14.99 -12.61 -5.46
C GLN A 287 13.79 -12.79 -4.51
N PHE A 288 13.24 -11.70 -3.98
CA PHE A 288 12.09 -11.68 -3.06
C PHE A 288 10.84 -11.03 -3.70
N LYS A 289 10.80 -10.93 -5.03
CA LYS A 289 9.72 -10.27 -5.77
C LYS A 289 8.32 -10.80 -5.46
N ASP A 290 8.15 -12.11 -5.26
CA ASP A 290 6.84 -12.73 -4.98
C ASP A 290 6.34 -12.32 -3.59
N TYR A 291 7.23 -12.40 -2.60
CA TYR A 291 6.99 -11.89 -1.24
C TYR A 291 6.60 -10.42 -1.28
N LEU A 292 7.40 -9.60 -1.95
CA LEU A 292 7.23 -8.16 -2.00
C LEU A 292 5.89 -7.78 -2.64
N PHE A 293 5.58 -8.38 -3.79
CA PHE A 293 4.30 -8.17 -4.49
C PHE A 293 3.07 -8.42 -3.59
N LEU A 294 3.09 -9.47 -2.77
CA LEU A 294 1.98 -9.81 -1.89
C LEU A 294 1.98 -8.98 -0.59
N HIS A 295 3.15 -8.69 -0.04
CA HIS A 295 3.36 -7.89 1.16
C HIS A 295 2.82 -6.47 0.99
N GLU A 296 3.23 -5.78 -0.08
CA GLU A 296 2.88 -4.38 -0.30
C GLU A 296 1.39 -4.19 -0.56
N PHE A 297 0.73 -5.19 -1.13
CA PHE A 297 -0.72 -5.20 -1.29
C PHE A 297 -1.47 -5.48 0.00
N GLY A 298 -0.85 -6.21 0.94
CA GLY A 298 -1.35 -6.30 2.31
C GLY A 298 -1.53 -4.92 2.95
N HIS A 299 -0.61 -3.99 2.70
CA HIS A 299 -0.76 -2.59 3.10
C HIS A 299 -1.81 -1.86 2.26
N SER A 300 -1.62 -1.80 0.94
CA SER A 300 -2.42 -0.89 0.12
C SER A 300 -3.88 -1.31 -0.03
N PHE A 301 -4.18 -2.61 -0.05
CA PHE A 301 -5.54 -3.11 -0.19
C PHE A 301 -6.23 -3.32 1.15
N ALA A 302 -5.50 -3.86 2.14
CA ALA A 302 -6.12 -4.35 3.37
C ALA A 302 -5.77 -3.55 4.64
N GLY A 303 -4.92 -2.53 4.55
CA GLY A 303 -4.53 -1.71 5.70
C GLY A 303 -3.88 -2.53 6.80
N LEU A 304 -3.14 -3.57 6.43
CA LEU A 304 -2.32 -4.34 7.38
C LEU A 304 -1.09 -3.52 7.73
N ALA A 305 -0.69 -3.52 8.99
CA ALA A 305 0.57 -2.94 9.42
C ALA A 305 1.74 -3.87 9.12
N ASP A 306 2.94 -3.30 9.10
CA ASP A 306 4.15 -4.10 9.20
C ASP A 306 4.25 -4.77 10.57
N GLU A 307 4.53 -6.07 10.58
CA GLU A 307 4.74 -6.82 11.81
C GLU A 307 6.21 -6.82 12.23
N TYR A 308 7.15 -6.43 11.36
CA TYR A 308 8.56 -6.29 11.75
C TYR A 308 8.84 -5.00 12.52
N TYR A 309 9.94 -5.02 13.29
CA TYR A 309 10.30 -3.91 14.18
C TYR A 309 11.80 -3.56 14.17
N THR A 310 12.63 -4.31 13.45
CA THR A 310 14.09 -4.16 13.44
C THR A 310 14.62 -3.44 12.19
N SER A 311 13.74 -3.11 11.25
CA SER A 311 14.07 -2.38 10.03
C SER A 311 14.49 -0.95 10.33
N ASP A 312 15.40 -0.43 9.52
CA ASP A 312 15.60 1.02 9.43
C ASP A 312 14.34 1.65 8.80
N VAL A 313 13.60 2.43 9.57
CA VAL A 313 12.53 3.31 9.09
C VAL A 313 12.90 4.77 9.38
N GLN A 314 12.39 5.70 8.58
CA GLN A 314 12.51 7.15 8.86
C GLN A 314 11.31 7.72 9.61
N TYR A 315 10.41 6.85 10.07
CA TYR A 315 9.29 7.27 10.88
C TYR A 315 9.65 7.13 12.35
N THR A 316 9.70 8.25 13.06
CA THR A 316 9.95 8.26 14.51
C THR A 316 8.67 8.03 15.31
N ASP A 317 7.51 8.43 14.77
CA ASP A 317 6.22 8.48 15.47
C ASP A 317 5.04 7.81 14.72
N PHE A 318 5.31 6.87 13.81
CA PHE A 318 4.24 6.21 13.03
C PHE A 318 3.18 5.53 13.91
N TYR A 319 3.62 4.91 15.02
CA TYR A 319 2.75 4.39 16.07
C TYR A 319 3.14 4.99 17.43
N PRO A 320 2.43 6.03 17.90
CA PRO A 320 2.72 6.61 19.21
C PRO A 320 2.50 5.61 20.34
N LEU A 321 3.41 5.59 21.32
CA LEU A 321 3.34 4.67 22.45
C LEU A 321 2.06 4.89 23.27
N GLY A 322 1.36 3.80 23.56
CA GLY A 322 0.14 3.81 24.40
C GLY A 322 -1.15 4.13 23.64
N ILE A 323 -1.08 4.37 22.32
CA ILE A 323 -2.25 4.47 21.45
C ILE A 323 -2.44 3.12 20.77
N GLU A 324 -3.64 2.56 20.86
CA GLU A 324 -3.98 1.30 20.19
C GLU A 324 -4.03 1.54 18.68
N PRO A 325 -3.26 0.87 17.81
CA PRO A 325 -3.34 1.12 16.36
C PRO A 325 -4.74 0.76 15.80
N LEU A 326 -5.06 1.15 14.57
CA LEU A 326 -6.31 0.68 13.90
C LEU A 326 -6.10 -0.66 13.21
N GLU A 327 -4.89 -0.88 12.70
CA GLU A 327 -4.52 -2.01 11.89
C GLU A 327 -4.77 -3.31 12.65
N PRO A 328 -5.40 -4.32 12.03
CA PRO A 328 -5.94 -5.47 12.74
C PRO A 328 -4.86 -6.43 13.21
N ASN A 329 -3.66 -6.39 12.62
CA ASN A 329 -2.58 -7.33 12.83
C ASN A 329 -1.48 -6.83 13.78
N ILE A 330 -1.68 -5.68 14.43
CA ILE A 330 -0.82 -5.21 15.52
C ILE A 330 -1.66 -4.64 16.67
N THR A 331 -1.12 -4.67 17.89
CA THR A 331 -1.79 -4.11 19.07
C THR A 331 -0.77 -3.48 20.01
N ALA A 332 -1.10 -2.33 20.59
CA ALA A 332 -0.32 -1.73 21.67
C ALA A 332 -0.64 -2.40 23.02
N LEU A 333 -1.67 -3.26 23.04
CA LEU A 333 -2.13 -4.00 24.21
C LEU A 333 -2.42 -3.06 25.40
N VAL A 334 -3.05 -1.91 25.11
CA VAL A 334 -3.39 -0.89 26.12
C VAL A 334 -4.19 -1.52 27.27
N ASN A 335 -5.08 -2.45 26.94
CA ASN A 335 -5.76 -3.33 27.89
C ASN A 335 -5.43 -4.81 27.60
N PRO A 336 -4.68 -5.51 28.48
CA PRO A 336 -4.34 -6.93 28.29
C PRO A 336 -5.53 -7.89 28.18
N GLN A 337 -6.73 -7.47 28.59
CA GLN A 337 -7.95 -8.27 28.46
C GLN A 337 -8.60 -8.15 27.07
N ASP A 338 -8.16 -7.16 26.28
CA ASP A 338 -8.76 -6.73 25.02
C ASP A 338 -7.77 -6.89 23.85
N VAL A 339 -7.25 -8.10 23.68
CA VAL A 339 -6.45 -8.45 22.51
C VAL A 339 -7.34 -8.40 21.27
N LYS A 340 -6.98 -7.62 20.24
CA LYS A 340 -7.77 -7.48 19.00
C LYS A 340 -8.21 -8.80 18.38
N TRP A 341 -7.33 -9.79 18.36
CA TRP A 341 -7.58 -11.12 17.81
C TRP A 341 -7.87 -12.18 18.87
N LYS A 342 -8.50 -11.80 19.99
CA LYS A 342 -8.81 -12.69 21.12
C LYS A 342 -9.51 -13.98 20.69
N GLU A 343 -10.42 -13.89 19.71
CA GLU A 343 -11.16 -15.04 19.16
C GLU A 343 -10.25 -16.09 18.48
N TYR A 344 -9.07 -15.69 18.03
CA TYR A 344 -8.11 -16.58 17.35
C TYR A 344 -7.02 -17.11 18.28
N LEU A 345 -6.92 -16.63 19.53
CA LEU A 345 -5.84 -17.02 20.45
C LEU A 345 -5.79 -18.54 20.63
N SER A 346 -4.59 -19.10 20.47
CA SER A 346 -4.37 -20.52 20.70
C SER A 346 -4.54 -20.87 22.17
N SER A 347 -5.17 -22.02 22.47
CA SER A 347 -5.35 -22.46 23.85
C SER A 347 -3.99 -22.60 24.57
N GLY A 348 -3.91 -22.06 25.78
CA GLY A 348 -2.73 -22.18 26.65
C GLY A 348 -1.55 -21.27 26.27
N VAL A 349 -1.74 -20.24 25.45
CA VAL A 349 -0.72 -19.21 25.20
C VAL A 349 -0.79 -18.12 26.28
N ASP A 350 0.37 -17.73 26.79
CA ASP A 350 0.49 -16.57 27.70
C ASP A 350 0.28 -15.26 26.91
N VAL A 351 -0.23 -14.23 27.58
CA VAL A 351 -0.34 -12.86 27.05
C VAL A 351 0.48 -11.92 27.94
N PRO A 352 1.60 -11.35 27.46
CA PRO A 352 2.22 -11.56 26.15
C PRO A 352 2.88 -12.95 26.00
N THR A 353 2.97 -13.45 24.77
CA THR A 353 3.49 -14.78 24.46
C THR A 353 5.02 -14.75 24.34
N PRO A 354 5.77 -15.54 25.14
CA PRO A 354 7.22 -15.52 25.12
C PRO A 354 7.77 -16.20 23.85
N TRP A 355 8.68 -15.53 23.12
CA TRP A 355 9.23 -16.09 21.88
C TRP A 355 10.74 -16.06 21.73
N LYS A 356 11.45 -15.82 22.85
CA LYS A 356 12.92 -15.65 22.87
C LYS A 356 13.34 -14.53 21.91
N LYS A 357 12.90 -13.31 22.18
CA LYS A 357 13.19 -12.14 21.35
C LYS A 357 14.67 -11.77 21.27
N ALA A 358 15.41 -11.83 22.38
CA ALA A 358 16.78 -11.33 22.45
C ALA A 358 17.78 -11.98 21.46
N PRO A 359 17.79 -13.32 21.24
CA PRO A 359 18.64 -13.91 20.20
C PRO A 359 18.25 -13.49 18.78
N TYR A 360 16.95 -13.30 18.50
CA TYR A 360 16.47 -12.78 17.22
C TYR A 360 16.99 -11.35 17.00
N ASP A 361 16.79 -10.47 17.98
CA ASP A 361 17.27 -9.07 17.95
C ASP A 361 18.76 -9.01 17.62
N SER A 362 19.58 -9.80 18.33
CA SER A 362 21.02 -9.82 18.13
C SER A 362 21.41 -10.26 16.70
N MET A 363 20.70 -11.23 16.13
CA MET A 363 20.95 -11.72 14.78
C MET A 363 20.53 -10.68 13.74
N ASP A 364 19.34 -10.10 13.87
CA ASP A 364 18.79 -9.19 12.87
C ASP A 364 19.52 -7.84 12.87
N PHE A 365 19.76 -7.22 14.03
CA PHE A 365 20.49 -5.95 14.08
C PHE A 365 21.91 -6.04 13.51
N LYS A 366 22.58 -7.19 13.67
CA LYS A 366 23.88 -7.44 13.04
C LYS A 366 23.76 -7.45 11.51
N TRP A 367 22.72 -8.09 10.98
CA TRP A 367 22.46 -8.10 9.54
C TRP A 367 22.11 -6.71 9.01
N GLN A 368 21.24 -5.94 9.69
CA GLN A 368 20.87 -4.59 9.26
C GLN A 368 22.13 -3.70 9.11
N ALA A 369 23.06 -3.78 10.06
CA ALA A 369 24.32 -3.04 10.00
C ALA A 369 25.22 -3.46 8.82
N GLU A 370 25.35 -4.77 8.57
CA GLU A 370 26.12 -5.29 7.43
C GLU A 370 25.47 -4.90 6.10
N ARG A 371 24.15 -5.05 5.97
CA ARG A 371 23.37 -4.63 4.80
C ARG A 371 23.63 -3.17 4.47
N ARG A 372 23.52 -2.26 5.45
CA ARG A 372 23.76 -0.82 5.23
C ARG A 372 25.14 -0.56 4.62
N GLN A 373 26.17 -1.24 5.12
CA GLN A 373 27.54 -1.08 4.60
C GLN A 373 27.64 -1.54 3.14
N ILE A 374 27.06 -2.71 2.82
CA ILE A 374 27.09 -3.26 1.45
C ILE A 374 26.31 -2.36 0.48
N ASN A 375 25.13 -1.90 0.88
CA ASN A 375 24.32 -0.98 0.07
C ASN A 375 25.01 0.35 -0.18
N ASN A 376 25.63 0.95 0.84
CA ASN A 376 26.44 2.16 0.69
C ASN A 376 27.57 1.96 -0.33
N LYS A 377 28.23 0.81 -0.27
CA LYS A 377 29.29 0.44 -1.22
C LYS A 377 28.74 0.30 -2.64
N ILE A 378 27.61 -0.39 -2.84
CA ILE A 378 26.97 -0.54 -4.16
C ILE A 378 26.60 0.83 -4.74
N ALA A 379 25.96 1.70 -3.94
CA ALA A 379 25.60 3.05 -4.37
C ALA A 379 26.83 3.87 -4.79
N GLU A 380 27.92 3.81 -4.02
CA GLU A 380 29.17 4.47 -4.35
C GLU A 380 29.84 3.91 -5.62
N LEU A 381 29.80 2.59 -5.83
CA LEU A 381 30.32 1.95 -7.04
C LEU A 381 29.54 2.41 -8.28
N LYS A 382 28.20 2.45 -8.19
CA LYS A 382 27.33 2.96 -9.26
C LYS A 382 27.62 4.43 -9.54
N LYS A 383 27.68 5.26 -8.50
CA LYS A 383 27.97 6.71 -8.61
C LYS A 383 29.33 7.01 -9.24
N LYS A 384 30.34 6.20 -8.93
CA LYS A 384 31.70 6.30 -9.52
C LYS A 384 31.81 5.65 -10.89
N LYS A 385 30.72 5.12 -11.45
CA LYS A 385 30.67 4.42 -12.74
C LYS A 385 31.73 3.30 -12.81
N ALA A 386 31.85 2.53 -11.73
CA ALA A 386 32.67 1.33 -11.73
C ALA A 386 32.22 0.35 -12.84
N SER A 387 33.07 -0.60 -13.21
CA SER A 387 32.70 -1.57 -14.23
C SER A 387 31.47 -2.38 -13.81
N ILE A 388 30.67 -2.78 -14.80
CA ILE A 388 29.43 -3.54 -14.61
C ILE A 388 29.71 -4.82 -13.81
N ASP A 389 30.82 -5.51 -14.10
CA ASP A 389 31.20 -6.74 -13.39
C ASP A 389 31.45 -6.51 -11.89
N VAL A 390 32.07 -5.37 -11.53
CA VAL A 390 32.36 -5.03 -10.12
C VAL A 390 31.08 -4.69 -9.37
N ILE A 391 30.17 -3.94 -10.00
CA ILE A 391 28.85 -3.61 -9.42
C ILE A 391 28.05 -4.91 -9.23
N ARG A 392 27.98 -5.74 -10.26
CA ARG A 392 27.24 -7.01 -10.25
C ARG A 392 27.79 -7.98 -9.21
N LEU A 393 29.12 -8.03 -9.02
CA LEU A 393 29.73 -8.85 -7.96
C LEU A 393 29.24 -8.41 -6.58
N ALA A 394 29.22 -7.10 -6.32
CA ALA A 394 28.75 -6.56 -5.04
C ALA A 394 27.25 -6.78 -4.82
N GLU A 395 26.43 -6.62 -5.86
CA GLU A 395 24.99 -6.90 -5.82
C GLU A 395 24.69 -8.39 -5.59
N ASN A 396 25.46 -9.29 -6.22
CA ASN A 396 25.34 -10.73 -5.99
C ASN A 396 25.77 -11.11 -4.56
N GLU A 397 26.84 -10.50 -4.03
CA GLU A 397 27.26 -10.71 -2.64
C GLU A 397 26.16 -10.28 -1.66
N TYR A 398 25.56 -9.10 -1.91
CA TYR A 398 24.41 -8.64 -1.14
C TYR A 398 23.25 -9.63 -1.20
N ALA A 399 22.84 -10.02 -2.40
CA ALA A 399 21.71 -10.91 -2.62
C ALA A 399 21.91 -12.26 -1.89
N GLU A 400 23.11 -12.85 -1.99
CA GLU A 400 23.41 -14.11 -1.33
C GLU A 400 23.32 -13.99 0.20
N LYS A 401 23.90 -12.92 0.77
CA LYS A 401 23.85 -12.70 2.22
C LYS A 401 22.43 -12.43 2.72
N ASP A 402 21.63 -11.67 1.99
CA ASP A 402 20.22 -11.39 2.33
C ASP A 402 19.38 -12.68 2.29
N ARG A 403 19.63 -13.55 1.32
CA ARG A 403 19.01 -14.88 1.23
C ARG A 403 19.38 -15.76 2.41
N LEU A 404 20.68 -15.86 2.72
CA LEU A 404 21.16 -16.66 3.86
C LEU A 404 20.65 -16.13 5.20
N HIS A 405 20.48 -14.81 5.34
CA HIS A 405 19.85 -14.22 6.52
C HIS A 405 18.38 -14.60 6.63
N SER A 406 17.62 -14.50 5.53
CA SER A 406 16.20 -14.92 5.49
C SER A 406 16.03 -16.38 5.93
N ILE A 407 16.87 -17.30 5.43
CA ILE A 407 16.83 -18.72 5.82
C ILE A 407 17.11 -18.89 7.32
N LYS A 408 18.08 -18.15 7.88
CA LYS A 408 18.39 -18.21 9.32
C LYS A 408 17.23 -17.70 10.18
N VAL A 409 16.54 -16.65 9.72
CA VAL A 409 15.33 -16.14 10.38
C VAL A 409 14.25 -17.22 10.39
N ASP A 410 13.96 -17.84 9.24
CA ASP A 410 12.96 -18.91 9.13
C ASP A 410 13.30 -20.08 10.06
N GLU A 411 14.53 -20.59 10.01
CA GLU A 411 14.98 -21.68 10.88
C GLU A 411 14.89 -21.32 12.37
N TYR A 412 15.14 -20.06 12.73
CA TYR A 412 15.04 -19.59 14.10
C TYR A 412 13.58 -19.60 14.59
N LEU A 413 12.68 -19.02 13.79
CA LEU A 413 11.26 -18.92 14.13
C LEU A 413 10.60 -20.30 14.19
N MET A 414 10.92 -21.20 13.24
CA MET A 414 10.39 -22.57 13.18
C MET A 414 10.78 -23.44 14.36
N LYS A 415 11.92 -23.17 15.04
CA LYS A 415 12.35 -23.90 16.25
C LYS A 415 11.53 -23.54 17.49
N SER A 416 10.74 -22.47 17.44
CA SER A 416 9.89 -22.08 18.56
C SER A 416 8.72 -23.05 18.76
N ARG A 417 8.43 -23.41 20.02
CA ARG A 417 7.23 -24.19 20.36
C ARG A 417 5.91 -23.48 20.02
N PHE A 418 5.98 -22.17 19.78
CA PHE A 418 4.83 -21.32 19.42
C PHE A 418 4.74 -21.06 17.90
N PHE A 419 5.60 -21.67 17.08
CA PHE A 419 5.51 -21.54 15.63
C PHE A 419 4.14 -22.05 15.14
N GLY A 420 3.49 -21.26 14.28
CA GLY A 420 2.13 -21.55 13.80
C GLY A 420 1.01 -21.36 14.84
N LYS A 421 1.30 -20.88 16.05
CA LYS A 421 0.28 -20.52 17.06
C LYS A 421 -0.06 -19.04 16.97
N VAL A 422 -1.33 -18.74 17.23
CA VAL A 422 -1.81 -17.37 17.42
C VAL A 422 -1.61 -17.00 18.89
N GLY A 423 -0.83 -15.96 19.14
CA GLY A 423 -0.47 -15.45 20.46
C GLY A 423 -0.35 -13.93 20.43
N VAL A 424 0.43 -13.36 21.34
CA VAL A 424 0.67 -11.91 21.44
C VAL A 424 2.18 -11.68 21.55
N PHE A 425 2.87 -11.62 20.41
CA PHE A 425 4.33 -11.63 20.34
C PHE A 425 4.88 -10.21 20.29
N GLU A 426 5.70 -9.84 21.28
CA GLU A 426 6.26 -8.48 21.36
C GLU A 426 7.22 -8.17 20.19
N GLY A 427 7.12 -6.93 19.70
CA GLY A 427 7.82 -6.38 18.55
C GLY A 427 6.94 -6.40 17.31
N ALA A 428 6.42 -5.24 16.91
CA ALA A 428 5.70 -5.04 15.65
C ALA A 428 5.59 -3.55 15.29
N GLY A 429 5.18 -3.21 14.06
CA GLY A 429 4.96 -1.83 13.63
C GLY A 429 6.18 -0.94 13.84
N TYR A 430 7.39 -1.41 13.51
CA TYR A 430 8.64 -0.66 13.75
C TYR A 430 8.98 -0.40 15.23
N VAL A 431 8.13 -0.84 16.16
CA VAL A 431 8.26 -0.62 17.61
C VAL A 431 8.70 -1.91 18.30
N ALA A 432 9.91 -1.91 18.85
CA ALA A 432 10.52 -3.11 19.43
C ALA A 432 9.90 -3.55 20.77
N LYS A 433 9.21 -2.66 21.51
CA LYS A 433 8.64 -2.93 22.84
C LYS A 433 7.29 -2.25 22.99
N GLY A 434 6.33 -2.92 23.62
CA GLY A 434 4.99 -2.37 23.83
C GLY A 434 4.08 -2.39 22.60
N MET A 435 4.53 -2.99 21.50
CA MET A 435 3.71 -3.30 20.32
C MET A 435 3.81 -4.80 20.06
N TYR A 436 2.71 -5.43 19.66
CA TYR A 436 2.61 -6.89 19.55
C TYR A 436 1.97 -7.31 18.23
N ARG A 437 2.35 -8.49 17.73
CA ARG A 437 1.80 -9.14 16.53
C ARG A 437 1.16 -10.50 16.86
N PRO A 438 0.26 -11.01 16.01
CA PRO A 438 -0.54 -12.20 16.29
C PRO A 438 0.20 -13.53 16.14
N MET A 439 1.22 -13.62 15.29
CA MET A 439 1.95 -14.86 15.03
C MET A 439 3.46 -14.60 14.98
N LEU A 440 4.25 -15.66 15.19
CA LEU A 440 5.70 -15.55 15.17
C LEU A 440 6.26 -15.12 13.82
N ASP A 441 5.59 -15.58 12.75
CA ASP A 441 5.93 -15.29 11.38
C ASP A 441 4.66 -15.04 10.55
N CYS A 442 4.83 -14.20 9.54
CA CYS A 442 3.80 -13.67 8.66
C CYS A 442 4.52 -13.08 7.44
N ILE A 443 3.85 -13.02 6.29
CA ILE A 443 4.35 -12.22 5.17
C ILE A 443 4.48 -10.73 5.54
N MET A 444 3.74 -10.23 6.54
CA MET A 444 3.93 -8.88 7.06
C MET A 444 5.12 -8.76 8.04
N PHE A 445 5.77 -9.87 8.41
CA PHE A 445 6.87 -9.90 9.38
C PHE A 445 8.23 -10.11 8.74
N SER A 446 8.39 -11.09 7.85
CA SER A 446 9.72 -11.40 7.34
C SER A 446 9.70 -11.91 5.90
N LYS A 447 10.82 -11.70 5.19
CA LYS A 447 10.96 -12.06 3.79
C LYS A 447 10.87 -13.56 3.56
N GLY A 448 10.48 -13.95 2.34
CA GLY A 448 10.49 -15.33 1.87
C GLY A 448 9.10 -15.85 1.54
N ASP A 449 9.04 -17.12 1.13
CA ASP A 449 7.78 -17.81 0.83
C ASP A 449 7.08 -18.21 2.14
N LYS A 450 6.07 -17.43 2.52
CA LYS A 450 5.28 -17.66 3.73
C LYS A 450 3.89 -17.06 3.60
N PRO A 451 2.90 -17.63 4.31
CA PRO A 451 1.54 -17.13 4.23
C PRO A 451 1.36 -15.85 5.06
N PHE A 452 0.29 -15.11 4.77
CA PHE A 452 -0.32 -14.22 5.75
C PHE A 452 -0.64 -15.01 7.03
N CYS A 453 -0.44 -14.39 8.20
CA CYS A 453 -0.82 -14.98 9.47
C CYS A 453 -2.36 -15.14 9.56
N ARG A 454 -2.86 -15.91 10.53
CA ARG A 454 -4.30 -16.20 10.65
C ARG A 454 -5.15 -14.93 10.75
N VAL A 455 -4.68 -13.91 11.47
CA VAL A 455 -5.39 -12.64 11.65
C VAL A 455 -5.42 -11.84 10.36
N CYS A 456 -4.27 -11.72 9.68
CA CYS A 456 -4.20 -11.09 8.36
C CYS A 456 -5.11 -11.79 7.34
N GLN A 457 -5.13 -13.13 7.29
CA GLN A 457 -6.01 -13.88 6.40
C GLN A 457 -7.49 -13.61 6.70
N SER A 458 -7.90 -13.66 7.97
CA SER A 458 -9.27 -13.36 8.37
C SER A 458 -9.68 -11.94 8.00
N HIS A 459 -8.78 -10.97 8.19
CA HIS A 459 -9.05 -9.58 7.82
C HIS A 459 -9.15 -9.40 6.30
N LEU A 460 -8.20 -9.96 5.54
CA LEU A 460 -8.23 -9.92 4.08
C LEU A 460 -9.54 -10.44 3.50
N VAL A 461 -10.14 -11.48 4.08
CA VAL A 461 -11.46 -11.96 3.66
C VAL A 461 -12.54 -10.88 3.85
N LYS A 462 -12.55 -10.18 4.99
CA LYS A 462 -13.48 -9.07 5.23
C LYS A 462 -13.32 -7.94 4.22
N VAL A 463 -12.07 -7.61 3.88
CA VAL A 463 -11.76 -6.58 2.87
C VAL A 463 -12.25 -7.02 1.50
N ILE A 464 -11.98 -8.25 1.07
CA ILE A 464 -12.48 -8.79 -0.22
C ILE A 464 -14.00 -8.71 -0.27
N GLU A 465 -14.68 -9.14 0.79
CA GLU A 465 -16.13 -9.10 0.88
C GLU A 465 -16.70 -7.67 0.78
N GLN A 466 -15.95 -6.63 1.17
CA GLN A 466 -16.40 -5.24 1.01
C GLN A 466 -16.57 -4.82 -0.45
N TYR A 467 -15.82 -5.43 -1.37
CA TYR A 467 -15.87 -5.13 -2.80
C TYR A 467 -16.65 -6.18 -3.60
N SER A 468 -16.58 -7.45 -3.21
CA SER A 468 -17.18 -8.54 -3.97
C SER A 468 -18.50 -9.02 -3.38
N GLU A 469 -19.58 -8.81 -4.13
CA GLU A 469 -20.96 -9.23 -3.82
C GLU A 469 -21.23 -10.72 -4.07
#